data_AF-A0A433TJW0-F1
#
_entry.id   AF-A0A433TJW0-F1
#
_cell.length_a   1.000
_cell.length_b   1.000
_cell.length_c   1.000
_cell.angle_alpha   90.00
_cell.angle_beta   90.00
_cell.angle_gamma   90.00
#
_symmetry.space_group_name_H-M   'P 1'
#
loop_
_entity.id
_entity.type
_entity.pdbx_description
1 polymer ?
#
loop_
_entity_poly.entity_id
_entity_poly.type
_entity_poly.pdbx_seq_one_letter_code
_entity_poly.pdbx_strand_id
1 'polypeptide(L)'
;PDTPEAACIREYSKTQVSFLSNESNGNFSLDGKDPPLDTITNNLSVRDVKMLLEQEGEASYGLIFPFLSQFDIDSDEKMFCREICSKCRKTVLESNGFVCVNSSCGGEDLRLDGVQEVEYSLPVSLSDHTGTLEHCYIPANIAEEILGAKANEFKDLSGQRKTDIKWSFLMERVKAVVKIRGQSNGNGRSMVKILSLEKPNIEELALCVA
;
A
#
# COMPACT_ATOMS: atom_id res chain seq x y z
N PRO A 1 0.32 30.40 5.59
CA PRO A 1 -0.85 31.13 5.03
C PRO A 1 -2.16 30.50 5.51
N ASP A 2 -3.07 31.29 6.06
CA ASP A 2 -4.44 30.84 6.40
C ASP A 2 -5.37 31.14 5.23
N THR A 3 -5.20 30.37 4.17
CA THR A 3 -6.13 30.33 3.05
C THR A 3 -6.80 28.96 3.01
N PRO A 4 -8.00 28.85 2.43
CA PRO A 4 -8.67 27.56 2.23
C PRO A 4 -7.79 26.53 1.50
N GLU A 5 -7.02 26.98 0.50
CA GLU A 5 -6.11 26.14 -0.27
C GLU A 5 -4.96 25.63 0.61
N ALA A 6 -4.40 26.50 1.45
CA ALA A 6 -3.37 26.12 2.40
C ALA A 6 -3.90 25.18 3.49
N ALA A 7 -5.18 25.25 3.84
CA ALA A 7 -5.83 24.30 4.74
C ALA A 7 -6.01 22.92 4.07
N CYS A 8 -6.46 22.88 2.81
CA CYS A 8 -6.55 21.65 2.03
C CYS A 8 -5.20 20.94 1.88
N ILE A 9 -4.13 21.69 1.56
CA ILE A 9 -2.77 21.14 1.47
C ILE A 9 -2.33 20.55 2.81
N ARG A 10 -2.55 21.27 3.92
CA ARG A 10 -2.19 20.76 5.27
C ARG A 10 -2.94 19.47 5.60
N GLU A 11 -4.21 19.37 5.24
CA GLU A 11 -4.99 18.16 5.50
C GLU A 11 -4.51 16.98 4.66
N TYR A 12 -4.22 17.20 3.38
CA TYR A 12 -3.60 16.20 2.50
C TYR A 12 -2.24 15.72 3.00
N SER A 13 -1.41 16.63 3.52
CA SER A 13 -0.12 16.26 4.11
C SER A 13 -0.31 15.39 5.37
N LYS A 14 -1.31 15.67 6.21
CA LYS A 14 -1.59 14.83 7.39
C LYS A 14 -2.07 13.44 7.00
N THR A 15 -2.92 13.30 5.98
CA THR A 15 -3.42 11.97 5.58
C THR A 15 -2.29 11.10 5.05
N GLN A 16 -1.40 11.63 4.21
CA GLN A 16 -0.20 10.92 3.76
C GLN A 16 0.72 10.53 4.93
N VAL A 17 1.05 11.47 5.81
CA VAL A 17 1.93 11.19 6.95
C VAL A 17 1.30 10.17 7.89
N SER A 18 -0.02 10.24 8.13
CA SER A 18 -0.75 9.27 8.96
C SER A 18 -0.70 7.86 8.38
N PHE A 19 -0.75 7.72 7.04
CA PHE A 19 -0.62 6.42 6.38
C PHE A 19 0.79 5.82 6.61
N LEU A 20 1.83 6.64 6.49
CA LEU A 20 3.22 6.21 6.68
C LEU A 20 3.59 5.93 8.15
N SER A 21 2.98 6.65 9.10
CA SER A 21 3.37 6.60 10.52
C SER A 21 2.56 5.60 11.36
N ASN A 22 1.32 5.26 10.97
CA ASN A 22 0.43 4.41 11.76
C ASN A 22 0.46 2.93 11.39
N GLU A 23 1.39 2.49 10.54
CA GLU A 23 1.68 1.06 10.33
C GLU A 23 2.48 0.49 11.51
N SER A 24 1.99 0.71 12.73
CA SER A 24 2.37 -0.07 13.90
C SER A 24 1.71 -1.45 13.81
N ASN A 25 2.29 -2.35 13.03
CA ASN A 25 2.22 -3.80 13.21
C ASN A 25 0.92 -4.42 13.74
N GLY A 26 0.06 -4.81 12.82
CA GLY A 26 -0.13 -6.25 12.67
C GLY A 26 0.80 -6.69 11.54
N ASN A 27 1.41 -7.85 11.59
CA ASN A 27 0.80 -8.94 10.81
C ASN A 27 -0.61 -8.52 10.35
N PHE A 28 -0.75 -7.96 9.14
CA PHE A 28 -2.06 -7.84 8.48
C PHE A 28 -2.53 -9.25 8.08
N SER A 29 -2.62 -10.15 9.08
CA SER A 29 -3.59 -11.22 9.14
C SER A 29 -4.93 -10.53 9.34
N LEU A 30 -5.39 -9.92 8.26
CA LEU A 30 -6.81 -9.69 8.05
C LEU A 30 -7.45 -11.08 8.19
N ASP A 31 -8.18 -11.28 9.27
CA ASP A 31 -8.81 -12.52 9.71
C ASP A 31 -9.05 -13.56 8.60
N GLY A 32 -8.59 -14.80 8.82
CA GLY A 32 -8.73 -15.91 7.88
C GLY A 32 -7.61 -15.99 6.83
N LYS A 33 -7.42 -17.18 6.26
CA LYS A 33 -6.54 -17.39 5.11
C LYS A 33 -7.22 -16.72 3.90
N ASP A 34 -6.53 -15.81 3.21
CA ASP A 34 -7.05 -15.22 1.97
C ASP A 34 -7.45 -16.35 1.01
N PRO A 35 -8.61 -16.27 0.33
CA PRO A 35 -9.01 -17.28 -0.63
C PRO A 35 -8.01 -17.32 -1.80
N PRO A 36 -7.91 -18.45 -2.52
CA PRO A 36 -7.08 -18.53 -3.71
C PRO A 36 -7.46 -17.43 -4.72
N LEU A 37 -6.46 -16.74 -5.30
CA LEU A 37 -6.70 -15.56 -6.14
C LEU A 37 -7.57 -15.86 -7.37
N ASP A 38 -7.48 -17.09 -7.89
CA ASP A 38 -8.26 -17.61 -9.02
C ASP A 38 -9.77 -17.71 -8.72
N THR A 39 -10.16 -17.76 -7.44
CA THR A 39 -11.57 -17.79 -7.03
C THR A 39 -12.20 -16.40 -6.97
N ILE A 40 -11.40 -15.33 -7.00
CA ILE A 40 -11.89 -13.95 -6.92
C ILE A 40 -12.17 -13.43 -8.33
N THR A 41 -13.41 -13.61 -8.79
CA THR A 41 -13.83 -13.23 -10.15
C THR A 41 -14.84 -12.08 -10.20
N ASN A 42 -15.25 -11.55 -9.04
CA ASN A 42 -16.25 -10.51 -8.96
C ASN A 42 -15.68 -9.15 -9.40
N ASN A 43 -16.14 -8.64 -10.54
CA ASN A 43 -15.72 -7.33 -11.07
C ASN A 43 -16.39 -6.20 -10.28
N LEU A 44 -15.58 -5.26 -9.79
CA LEU A 44 -16.04 -4.09 -9.05
C LEU A 44 -15.52 -2.82 -9.74
N SER A 45 -16.32 -1.76 -9.66
CA SER A 45 -15.84 -0.40 -9.88
C SER A 45 -15.24 0.19 -8.59
N VAL A 46 -14.47 1.27 -8.70
CA VAL A 46 -14.00 2.03 -7.54
C VAL A 46 -15.16 2.49 -6.66
N ARG A 47 -16.30 2.86 -7.24
CA ARG A 47 -17.51 3.22 -6.48
C ARG A 47 -18.03 2.06 -5.66
N ASP A 48 -18.07 0.85 -6.20
CA ASP A 48 -18.52 -0.33 -5.46
C ASP A 48 -17.59 -0.62 -4.28
N VAL A 49 -16.28 -0.50 -4.50
CA VAL A 49 -15.28 -0.63 -3.42
C VAL A 49 -15.50 0.43 -2.33
N LYS A 50 -15.78 1.69 -2.69
CA LYS A 50 -16.10 2.74 -1.71
C LYS A 50 -17.34 2.42 -0.89
N MET A 51 -18.40 1.90 -1.52
CA MET A 51 -19.60 1.48 -0.80
C MET A 51 -19.30 0.33 0.16
N LEU A 52 -18.44 -0.63 -0.23
CA LEU A 52 -18.01 -1.72 0.66
C LEU A 52 -17.13 -1.23 1.82
N LEU A 53 -16.36 -0.14 1.64
CA LEU A 53 -15.56 0.46 2.71
C LEU A 53 -16.42 1.13 3.80
N GLU A 54 -17.64 1.52 3.47
CA GLU A 54 -18.62 2.11 4.38
C GLU A 54 -19.46 1.06 5.13
N GLN A 55 -19.49 -0.17 4.64
CA GLN A 55 -20.24 -1.26 5.26
C GLN A 55 -19.48 -1.87 6.44
N GLU A 56 -20.21 -2.24 7.49
CA GLU A 56 -19.67 -3.05 8.56
C GLU A 56 -19.77 -4.53 8.19
N GLY A 57 -18.73 -5.30 8.48
CA GLY A 57 -18.76 -6.75 8.26
C GLY A 57 -17.40 -7.38 8.04
N GLU A 58 -17.44 -8.61 7.53
CA GLU A 58 -16.25 -9.36 7.12
C GLU A 58 -15.60 -8.73 5.88
N ALA A 59 -14.33 -9.07 5.65
CA ALA A 59 -13.61 -8.59 4.49
C ALA A 59 -14.25 -9.11 3.18
N SER A 60 -14.48 -8.19 2.24
CA SER A 60 -14.92 -8.49 0.89
C SER A 60 -13.72 -8.59 -0.06
N TYR A 61 -13.89 -9.31 -1.17
CA TYR A 61 -12.86 -9.48 -2.19
C TYR A 61 -13.43 -9.12 -3.56
N GLY A 62 -12.60 -8.58 -4.43
CA GLY A 62 -13.01 -8.27 -5.79
C GLY A 62 -11.85 -8.04 -6.73
N LEU A 63 -12.19 -8.03 -8.02
CA LEU A 63 -11.32 -7.70 -9.13
C LEU A 63 -11.68 -6.30 -9.63
N ILE A 64 -10.70 -5.42 -9.75
CA ILE A 64 -10.88 -4.07 -10.29
C ILE A 64 -9.90 -3.82 -11.44
N PHE A 65 -10.30 -2.96 -12.38
CA PHE A 65 -9.46 -2.55 -13.51
C PHE A 65 -9.17 -1.03 -13.56
N PRO A 66 -8.56 -0.48 -12.49
CA PRO A 66 -8.25 0.93 -12.41
C PRO A 66 -7.02 1.29 -13.26
N PHE A 67 -6.75 2.58 -13.37
CA PHE A 67 -5.42 3.10 -13.63
C PHE A 67 -4.75 3.48 -12.31
N LEU A 68 -3.43 3.32 -12.26
CA LEU A 68 -2.65 3.70 -11.09
C LEU A 68 -2.40 5.22 -11.15
N SER A 69 -3.14 5.99 -10.34
CA SER A 69 -3.25 7.45 -10.45
C SER A 69 -2.30 8.22 -9.53
N GLN A 70 -1.77 7.56 -8.49
CA GLN A 70 -0.71 8.10 -7.65
C GLN A 70 0.34 7.03 -7.36
N PHE A 71 1.60 7.33 -7.65
CA PHE A 71 2.73 6.41 -7.51
C PHE A 71 4.06 7.11 -7.22
N ASP A 72 4.29 7.49 -5.98
CA ASP A 72 5.42 8.36 -5.63
C ASP A 72 6.66 7.57 -5.21
N ILE A 73 7.26 6.84 -6.18
CA ILE A 73 8.48 6.02 -6.00
C ILE A 73 9.78 6.73 -6.39
N ASP A 74 9.68 7.95 -6.91
CA ASP A 74 10.78 8.80 -7.38
C ASP A 74 11.09 9.96 -6.42
N SER A 75 10.42 9.96 -5.26
CA SER A 75 10.55 10.97 -4.20
C SER A 75 11.61 10.58 -3.16
N ASP A 76 11.57 11.20 -1.97
CA ASP A 76 12.40 10.80 -0.83
C ASP A 76 12.15 9.32 -0.47
N GLU A 77 13.21 8.56 -0.20
CA GLU A 77 13.12 7.13 0.14
C GLU A 77 12.21 6.86 1.34
N LYS A 78 12.13 7.80 2.28
CA LYS A 78 11.26 7.70 3.46
C LYS A 78 9.75 7.72 3.10
N MET A 79 9.40 8.11 1.88
CA MET A 79 8.01 8.11 1.40
C MET A 79 7.56 6.75 0.87
N PHE A 80 8.49 5.90 0.46
CA PHE A 80 8.18 4.67 -0.26
C PHE A 80 8.86 3.42 0.31
N CYS A 81 9.83 3.60 1.21
CA CYS A 81 10.51 2.56 1.97
C CYS A 81 10.44 2.85 3.47
N ARG A 82 10.48 1.79 4.27
CA ARG A 82 10.60 1.87 5.73
C ARG A 82 11.62 0.85 6.23
N GLU A 83 12.27 1.22 7.32
CA GLU A 83 13.15 0.32 8.06
C GLU A 83 12.32 -0.53 9.03
N ILE A 84 12.53 -1.83 9.03
CA ILE A 84 11.78 -2.80 9.84
C ILE A 84 12.73 -3.72 10.62
N CYS A 85 12.29 -4.17 11.79
CA CYS A 85 12.95 -5.21 12.55
C CYS A 85 12.79 -6.56 11.84
N SER A 86 13.86 -7.23 11.44
CA SER A 86 13.77 -8.52 10.75
C SER A 86 13.18 -9.68 11.58
N LYS A 87 13.05 -9.55 12.91
CA LYS A 87 12.39 -10.54 13.78
C LYS A 87 10.87 -10.39 13.82
N CYS A 88 10.41 -9.19 14.17
CA CYS A 88 8.99 -8.94 14.41
C CYS A 88 8.33 -8.10 13.31
N ARG A 89 9.09 -7.74 12.27
CA ARG A 89 8.70 -6.88 11.14
C ARG A 89 8.24 -5.47 11.54
N LYS A 90 8.44 -5.08 12.82
CA LYS A 90 8.04 -3.76 13.31
C LYS A 90 8.92 -2.65 12.77
N THR A 91 8.29 -1.58 12.26
CA THR A 91 8.99 -0.35 11.85
C THR A 91 9.93 0.14 12.95
N VAL A 92 11.17 0.38 12.58
CA VAL A 92 12.19 1.01 13.43
C VAL A 92 12.46 2.41 12.90
N LEU A 93 12.72 3.36 13.79
CA LEU A 93 12.79 4.78 13.43
C LEU A 93 14.20 5.32 13.64
N GLU A 94 14.61 6.26 12.82
CA GLU A 94 15.89 6.96 13.01
C GLU A 94 15.99 7.60 14.40
N SER A 95 14.87 8.11 14.94
CA SER A 95 14.79 8.75 16.27
C SER A 95 15.11 7.83 17.43
N ASN A 96 14.98 6.50 17.25
CA ASN A 96 15.35 5.50 18.26
C ASN A 96 16.66 4.79 17.92
N GLY A 97 17.45 5.31 16.97
CA GLY A 97 18.68 4.70 16.49
C GLY A 97 18.45 3.40 15.71
N PHE A 98 17.27 3.26 15.08
CA PHE A 98 16.84 2.03 14.40
C PHE A 98 16.73 0.80 15.31
N VAL A 99 16.50 1.02 16.61
CA VAL A 99 16.33 -0.05 17.59
C VAL A 99 14.87 -0.48 17.69
N CYS A 100 14.62 -1.78 17.69
CA CYS A 100 13.27 -2.31 17.91
C CYS A 100 12.79 -2.00 19.34
N VAL A 101 11.74 -1.21 19.46
CA VAL A 101 11.12 -0.83 20.75
C VAL A 101 10.00 -1.79 21.19
N ASN A 102 9.75 -2.84 20.41
CA ASN A 102 8.70 -3.80 20.70
C ASN A 102 9.07 -4.68 21.89
N SER A 103 8.47 -4.44 23.06
CA SER A 103 8.73 -5.23 24.27
C SER A 103 8.39 -6.72 24.14
N SER A 104 7.49 -7.08 23.21
CA SER A 104 7.15 -8.47 22.90
C SER A 104 8.04 -9.09 21.82
N CYS A 105 8.97 -8.33 21.24
CA CYS A 105 10.00 -8.88 20.37
C CYS A 105 11.06 -9.53 21.27
N GLY A 106 10.99 -10.85 21.46
CA GLY A 106 11.80 -11.63 22.41
C GLY A 106 13.30 -11.69 22.10
N GLY A 107 13.97 -10.54 21.93
CA GLY A 107 15.42 -10.42 21.81
C GLY A 107 15.98 -9.68 23.01
N GLU A 108 16.64 -10.41 23.91
CA GLU A 108 17.38 -9.80 25.02
C GLU A 108 18.68 -9.12 24.55
N ASP A 109 19.08 -9.31 23.28
CA ASP A 109 20.29 -8.75 22.65
C ASP A 109 19.99 -7.75 21.50
N LEU A 110 19.02 -6.84 21.67
CA LEU A 110 18.66 -5.84 20.64
C LEU A 110 19.64 -4.65 20.51
N ARG A 111 20.76 -4.66 21.24
CA ARG A 111 21.64 -3.49 21.35
C ARG A 111 22.83 -3.47 20.41
N LEU A 112 23.24 -4.61 19.87
CA LEU A 112 24.46 -4.69 19.08
C LEU A 112 24.27 -5.77 18.00
N ASP A 113 24.33 -5.35 16.75
CA ASP A 113 24.50 -6.17 15.56
C ASP A 113 23.27 -6.95 15.02
N GLY A 114 22.68 -6.37 13.98
CA GLY A 114 21.87 -7.07 12.99
C GLY A 114 20.37 -6.97 13.22
N VAL A 115 19.59 -7.31 12.19
CA VAL A 115 18.11 -7.41 12.22
C VAL A 115 17.37 -6.12 11.79
N GLN A 116 17.96 -5.26 10.96
CA GLN A 116 17.20 -4.25 10.20
C GLN A 116 17.08 -4.67 8.73
N GLU A 117 15.87 -4.61 8.20
CA GLU A 117 15.56 -4.83 6.79
C GLU A 117 14.82 -3.60 6.25
N VAL A 118 15.00 -3.32 4.96
CA VAL A 118 14.20 -2.31 4.27
C VAL A 118 13.04 -3.01 3.59
N GLU A 119 11.85 -2.45 3.76
CA GLU A 119 10.62 -2.92 3.14
C GLU A 119 9.95 -1.77 2.39
N TYR A 120 9.31 -2.07 1.26
CA TYR A 120 8.42 -1.11 0.60
C TYR A 120 7.21 -0.75 1.47
N SER A 121 6.89 0.53 1.48
CA SER A 121 5.70 1.10 2.11
C SER A 121 5.10 2.11 1.14
N LEU A 122 4.43 1.60 0.10
CA LEU A 122 3.95 2.39 -1.03
C LEU A 122 2.48 2.76 -0.84
N PRO A 123 2.14 4.02 -0.53
CA PRO A 123 0.79 4.51 -0.75
C PRO A 123 0.55 4.61 -2.26
N VAL A 124 -0.46 3.91 -2.77
CA VAL A 124 -0.91 4.11 -4.14
C VAL A 124 -2.37 4.55 -4.18
N SER A 125 -2.72 5.29 -5.22
CA SER A 125 -4.10 5.60 -5.54
C SER A 125 -4.51 4.87 -6.81
N LEU A 126 -5.69 4.26 -6.78
CA LEU A 126 -6.29 3.52 -7.89
C LEU A 126 -7.54 4.26 -8.33
N SER A 127 -7.63 4.59 -9.61
CA SER A 127 -8.74 5.38 -10.14
C SER A 127 -9.39 4.70 -11.33
N ASP A 128 -10.69 4.87 -11.48
CA ASP A 128 -11.43 4.52 -12.69
C ASP A 128 -12.44 5.64 -13.02
N HIS A 129 -13.34 5.39 -13.97
CA HIS A 129 -14.36 6.35 -14.38
C HIS A 129 -15.42 6.65 -13.30
N THR A 130 -15.44 5.88 -12.20
CA THR A 130 -16.38 6.01 -11.08
C THR A 130 -15.78 6.70 -9.86
N GLY A 131 -14.45 6.83 -9.77
CA GLY A 131 -13.77 7.61 -8.74
C GLY A 131 -12.32 7.20 -8.49
N THR A 132 -11.77 7.62 -7.34
CA THR A 132 -10.40 7.30 -6.87
C THR A 132 -10.44 6.65 -5.49
N LEU A 133 -9.77 5.50 -5.33
CA LEU A 133 -9.39 4.90 -4.06
C LEU A 133 -8.02 5.43 -3.67
N GLU A 134 -7.95 6.14 -2.56
CA GLU A 134 -6.72 6.70 -2.02
C GLU A 134 -6.11 5.75 -0.99
N HIS A 135 -4.78 5.80 -0.83
CA HIS A 135 -4.07 5.08 0.23
C HIS A 135 -4.29 3.56 0.21
N CYS A 136 -4.34 2.96 -0.98
CA CYS A 136 -4.37 1.50 -1.12
C CYS A 136 -3.03 0.92 -0.67
N TYR A 137 -3.08 -0.14 0.12
CA TYR A 137 -1.89 -0.80 0.65
C TYR A 137 -1.40 -1.87 -0.31
N ILE A 138 -0.16 -1.72 -0.80
CA ILE A 138 0.56 -2.77 -1.53
C ILE A 138 1.48 -3.51 -0.55
N PRO A 139 1.27 -4.83 -0.34
CA PRO A 139 2.21 -5.66 0.40
C PRO A 139 3.60 -5.63 -0.24
N ALA A 140 4.65 -5.64 0.58
CA ALA A 140 6.01 -5.45 0.09
C ALA A 140 6.46 -6.49 -0.94
N ASN A 141 6.04 -7.75 -0.80
CA ASN A 141 6.34 -8.79 -1.77
C ASN A 141 5.72 -8.49 -3.15
N ILE A 142 4.51 -7.94 -3.18
CA ILE A 142 3.85 -7.51 -4.41
C ILE A 142 4.54 -6.27 -4.99
N ALA A 143 4.96 -5.32 -4.14
CA ALA A 143 5.73 -4.17 -4.58
C ALA A 143 7.08 -4.58 -5.22
N GLU A 144 7.80 -5.54 -4.63
CA GLU A 144 9.04 -6.09 -5.19
C GLU A 144 8.84 -6.74 -6.55
N GLU A 145 7.73 -7.46 -6.74
CA GLU A 145 7.37 -8.08 -8.02
C GLU A 145 7.08 -7.02 -9.09
N ILE A 146 6.27 -6.01 -8.78
CA ILE A 146 5.92 -4.93 -9.71
C ILE A 146 7.16 -4.11 -10.09
N LEU A 147 8.00 -3.76 -9.10
CA LEU A 147 9.18 -2.92 -9.31
C LEU A 147 10.38 -3.71 -9.85
N GLY A 148 10.34 -5.04 -9.77
CA GLY A 148 11.41 -5.93 -10.24
C GLY A 148 12.73 -5.79 -9.45
N ALA A 149 12.67 -5.28 -8.23
CA ALA A 149 13.84 -5.05 -7.37
C ALA A 149 13.47 -5.11 -5.89
N LYS A 150 14.38 -5.61 -5.06
CA LYS A 150 14.24 -5.55 -3.59
C LYS A 150 14.26 -4.09 -3.12
N ALA A 151 13.57 -3.78 -2.03
CA ALA A 151 13.52 -2.39 -1.52
C ALA A 151 14.92 -1.81 -1.23
N ASN A 152 15.83 -2.65 -0.73
CA ASN A 152 17.25 -2.30 -0.53
C ASN A 152 18.03 -2.02 -1.81
N GLU A 153 17.67 -2.62 -2.93
CA GLU A 153 18.33 -2.38 -4.23
C GLU A 153 17.70 -1.15 -4.91
N PHE A 154 16.39 -1.00 -4.76
CA PHE A 154 15.64 0.08 -5.37
C PHE A 154 16.00 1.46 -4.82
N LYS A 155 16.29 1.57 -3.51
CA LYS A 155 16.76 2.83 -2.91
C LYS A 155 18.04 3.34 -3.57
N ASP A 156 18.92 2.43 -4.01
CA ASP A 156 20.21 2.75 -4.63
C ASP A 156 20.10 3.09 -6.13
N LEU A 157 18.90 2.95 -6.73
CA LEU A 157 18.66 3.38 -8.11
C LEU A 157 18.74 4.89 -8.25
N SER A 158 19.23 5.34 -9.41
CA SER A 158 19.24 6.77 -9.75
C SER A 158 17.82 7.34 -9.80
N GLY A 159 17.67 8.62 -9.48
CA GLY A 159 16.37 9.31 -9.55
C GLY A 159 15.72 9.20 -10.94
N GLN A 160 16.52 9.28 -12.01
CA GLN A 160 16.02 9.08 -13.38
C GLN A 160 15.47 7.68 -13.57
N ARG A 161 16.16 6.63 -13.07
CA ARG A 161 15.68 5.26 -13.22
C ARG A 161 14.37 5.03 -12.46
N LYS A 162 14.25 5.58 -11.25
CA LYS A 162 13.00 5.55 -10.47
C LYS A 162 11.86 6.26 -11.22
N THR A 163 12.16 7.42 -11.82
CA THR A 163 11.22 8.19 -12.64
C THR A 163 10.75 7.39 -13.85
N ASP A 164 11.65 6.72 -14.58
CA ASP A 164 11.30 5.89 -15.74
C ASP A 164 10.37 4.73 -15.34
N ILE A 165 10.65 4.09 -14.19
CA ILE A 165 9.79 3.03 -13.64
C ILE A 165 8.42 3.61 -13.27
N LYS A 166 8.36 4.77 -12.60
CA LYS A 166 7.10 5.44 -12.24
C LYS A 166 6.22 5.65 -13.46
N TRP A 167 6.77 6.23 -14.53
CA TRP A 167 6.03 6.51 -15.76
C TRP A 167 5.61 5.25 -16.53
N SER A 168 6.23 4.09 -16.28
CA SER A 168 5.82 2.82 -16.88
C SER A 168 4.55 2.21 -16.28
N PHE A 169 4.09 2.74 -15.14
CA PHE A 169 2.89 2.29 -14.41
C PHE A 169 1.86 3.40 -14.20
N LEU A 170 2.31 4.64 -14.03
CA LEU A 170 1.42 5.76 -13.76
C LEU A 170 0.48 6.00 -14.95
N MET A 171 -0.82 6.11 -14.66
CA MET A 171 -1.90 6.26 -15.65
C MET A 171 -2.09 5.06 -16.61
N GLU A 172 -1.34 3.97 -16.42
CA GLU A 172 -1.57 2.73 -17.15
C GLU A 172 -2.70 1.92 -16.47
N ARG A 173 -3.49 1.21 -17.28
CA ARG A 173 -4.50 0.29 -16.74
C ARG A 173 -3.83 -0.92 -16.11
N VAL A 174 -4.33 -1.28 -14.94
CA VAL A 174 -3.87 -2.44 -14.16
C VAL A 174 -5.06 -3.31 -13.79
N LYS A 175 -4.80 -4.61 -13.70
CA LYS A 175 -5.69 -5.59 -13.08
C LYS A 175 -5.29 -5.72 -11.63
N ALA A 176 -6.17 -5.35 -10.70
CA ALA A 176 -5.89 -5.48 -9.27
C ALA A 176 -6.90 -6.40 -8.60
N VAL A 177 -6.39 -7.41 -7.88
CA VAL A 177 -7.19 -8.21 -6.95
C VAL A 177 -7.11 -7.54 -5.60
N VAL A 178 -8.25 -7.16 -5.02
CA VAL A 178 -8.31 -6.37 -3.79
C VAL A 178 -9.06 -7.09 -2.67
N LYS A 179 -8.55 -6.94 -1.46
CA LYS A 179 -9.24 -7.24 -0.20
C LYS A 179 -9.70 -5.93 0.43
N ILE A 180 -10.98 -5.87 0.75
CA ILE A 180 -11.69 -4.68 1.18
C ILE A 180 -12.20 -4.94 2.60
N ARG A 181 -11.74 -4.17 3.57
CA ARG A 181 -12.27 -4.21 4.93
C ARG A 181 -12.94 -2.88 5.21
N GLY A 182 -14.27 -2.90 5.38
CA GLY A 182 -15.04 -1.73 5.75
C GLY A 182 -14.83 -1.32 7.21
N GLN A 183 -15.62 -0.37 7.67
CA GLN A 183 -15.51 0.15 9.04
C GLN A 183 -15.80 -0.97 10.05
N SER A 184 -14.95 -1.09 11.07
CA SER A 184 -15.21 -1.98 12.19
C SER A 184 -15.64 -1.15 13.39
N ASN A 185 -16.67 -1.62 14.11
CA ASN A 185 -17.07 -1.02 15.38
C ASN A 185 -15.88 -1.02 16.36
N GLY A 186 -15.34 0.17 16.62
CA GLY A 186 -14.15 0.41 17.45
C GLY A 186 -12.89 0.64 16.61
N ASN A 187 -12.46 1.91 16.49
CA ASN A 187 -11.18 2.43 15.94
C ASN A 187 -10.56 1.79 14.66
N GLY A 188 -11.21 0.81 14.03
CA GLY A 188 -10.71 0.12 12.85
C GLY A 188 -10.94 0.98 11.61
N ARG A 189 -9.85 1.42 10.99
CA ARG A 189 -9.88 2.19 9.74
C ARG A 189 -10.28 1.28 8.58
N SER A 190 -11.19 1.73 7.72
CA SER A 190 -11.46 1.06 6.45
C SER A 190 -10.18 1.02 5.61
N MET A 191 -9.95 -0.08 4.90
CA MET A 191 -8.73 -0.25 4.12
C MET A 191 -8.94 -1.11 2.88
N VAL A 192 -8.12 -0.86 1.87
CA VAL A 192 -8.00 -1.67 0.65
C VAL A 192 -6.58 -2.22 0.61
N LYS A 193 -6.45 -3.55 0.62
CA LYS A 193 -5.17 -4.25 0.43
C LYS A 193 -5.16 -4.86 -0.97
N ILE A 194 -4.08 -4.62 -1.71
CA ILE A 194 -3.85 -5.22 -3.02
C ILE A 194 -3.23 -6.60 -2.80
N LEU A 195 -3.85 -7.65 -3.36
CA LEU A 195 -3.38 -9.04 -3.27
C LEU A 195 -2.59 -9.47 -4.50
N SER A 196 -2.91 -8.91 -5.66
CA SER A 196 -2.13 -9.02 -6.91
C SER A 196 -2.35 -7.73 -7.72
N LEU A 197 -1.32 -7.34 -8.48
CA LEU A 197 -1.36 -6.21 -9.40
C LEU A 197 -0.61 -6.58 -10.69
N GLU A 198 -1.33 -6.63 -11.80
CA GLU A 198 -0.81 -7.09 -13.08
C GLU A 198 -1.23 -6.15 -14.22
N LYS A 199 -0.55 -6.25 -15.37
CA LYS A 199 -1.05 -5.62 -16.60
C LYS A 199 -2.21 -6.47 -17.15
N PRO A 200 -3.38 -5.87 -17.43
CA PRO A 200 -4.51 -6.62 -17.98
C PRO A 200 -4.18 -7.10 -19.39
N ASN A 201 -4.72 -8.27 -19.76
CA ASN A 201 -4.66 -8.75 -21.13
C ASN A 201 -5.69 -8.02 -22.02
N ILE A 202 -5.63 -8.22 -23.35
CA ILE A 202 -6.51 -7.53 -24.30
C ILE A 202 -7.99 -7.86 -24.07
N GLU A 203 -8.32 -9.09 -23.67
CA GLU A 203 -9.70 -9.52 -23.43
C GLU A 203 -10.26 -8.87 -22.15
N GLU A 204 -9.45 -8.76 -21.11
CA GLU A 204 -9.78 -8.09 -19.86
C GLU A 204 -9.96 -6.58 -20.05
N LEU A 205 -9.17 -5.95 -20.92
CA LEU A 205 -9.35 -4.55 -21.28
C LEU A 205 -10.72 -4.27 -21.91
N ALA A 206 -11.30 -5.24 -22.64
CA ALA A 206 -12.63 -5.09 -23.21
C ALA A 206 -13.74 -5.08 -22.15
N LEU A 207 -13.55 -5.81 -21.04
CA LEU A 207 -14.47 -5.80 -19.89
C LEU A 207 -14.48 -4.45 -19.14
N CYS A 208 -13.46 -3.60 -19.35
CA CYS A 208 -13.33 -2.31 -18.69
C CYS A 208 -14.11 -1.16 -19.35
N VAL A 209 -14.67 -1.40 -20.55
CA VAL A 209 -15.29 -0.37 -21.42
C VAL A 209 -16.80 -0.59 -21.58
N ALA A 210 -17.32 -1.75 -21.13
CA ALA A 210 -18.74 -2.10 -21.14
C ALA A 210 -19.44 -1.68 -19.85
#